data_AF-A0A179FDH0-F1
#
_entry.id   AF-A0A179FDH0-F1
#
_cell.length_a   1.000
_cell.length_b   1.000
_cell.length_c   1.000
_cell.angle_alpha   90.00
_cell.angle_beta   90.00
_cell.angle_gamma   90.00
#
_symmetry.space_group_name_H-M   'P 1'
#
loop_
_entity.id
_entity.type
_entity.pdbx_description
1 polymer ?
#
loop_
_entity_poly.entity_id
_entity_poly.type
_entity_poly.pdbx_seq_one_letter_code
_entity_poly.pdbx_strand_id
1 'polypeptide(L)'
;MRFQTLASALALPGAAFAFADSSPWVMLSTSTIRQSSNANQIQTSSDVISFSRNILDECPTDRYLIVTQPGINAADLRQGNCLMPHFCKAVENPRIKGKYTVAEVVGDVTKASLDEHVKLACNKKGKTAAVSSVHLGPLSSATRSQDLASNDASLASQLDAVTAGDSYTILFYATPREPLYESHFIEPVHMDMKRDMGSATLRRQDNETEFNKLPLFEKYQFFTPGIFMGIVVAVVLLSILGAGIRGLASLEVSYGAFDKEMGPAAQKKQQ
;
A
#
# COMPACT_ATOMS: atom_id res chain seq x y z
N MET A 1 44.55 7.93 8.76
CA MET A 1 44.01 6.56 8.69
C MET A 1 42.73 6.54 9.51
N ARG A 2 41.56 6.79 8.88
CA ARG A 2 40.61 5.77 8.39
C ARG A 2 40.30 4.72 9.46
N PHE A 3 39.15 4.82 10.12
CA PHE A 3 38.32 3.70 10.64
C PHE A 3 37.17 4.27 11.50
N GLN A 4 36.30 5.08 10.90
CA GLN A 4 35.02 5.44 11.52
C GLN A 4 34.00 5.60 10.40
N THR A 5 33.38 4.48 10.01
CA THR A 5 32.17 4.38 9.18
C THR A 5 32.02 2.89 8.91
N LEU A 6 31.23 2.17 9.71
CA LEU A 6 30.65 0.84 9.40
C LEU A 6 29.96 0.33 10.68
N ALA A 7 28.82 0.91 11.06
CA ALA A 7 27.96 0.33 12.11
C ALA A 7 26.50 0.83 12.04
N SER A 8 25.95 0.99 10.85
CA SER A 8 24.55 1.40 10.67
C SER A 8 23.96 0.85 9.37
N ALA A 9 23.95 -0.48 9.22
CA ALA A 9 23.31 -1.14 8.07
C ALA A 9 22.80 -2.57 8.37
N LEU A 10 22.32 -2.85 9.60
CA LEU A 10 21.77 -4.17 9.96
C LEU A 10 20.48 -4.02 10.77
N ALA A 11 19.45 -3.43 10.18
CA ALA A 11 18.08 -3.57 10.63
C ALA A 11 17.17 -3.21 9.45
N LEU A 12 16.95 -4.16 8.52
CA LEU A 12 15.86 -4.13 7.52
C LEU A 12 15.71 -5.42 6.64
N PRO A 13 16.10 -6.67 7.02
CA PRO A 13 15.85 -7.82 6.13
C PRO A 13 14.37 -8.26 6.07
N GLY A 14 13.49 -7.74 6.93
CA GLY A 14 12.10 -8.21 7.05
C GLY A 14 11.08 -7.66 6.03
N ALA A 15 11.43 -6.64 5.23
CA ALA A 15 10.49 -6.00 4.30
C ALA A 15 10.44 -6.66 2.90
N ALA A 16 11.25 -7.70 2.63
CA ALA A 16 11.44 -8.22 1.28
C ALA A 16 10.34 -9.20 0.79
N PHE A 17 9.46 -9.67 1.68
CA PHE A 17 8.45 -10.71 1.35
C PHE A 17 6.99 -10.23 1.41
N ALA A 18 6.73 -8.93 1.64
CA ALA A 18 5.38 -8.41 1.86
C ALA A 18 4.43 -8.54 0.64
N PHE A 19 4.94 -8.90 -0.54
CA PHE A 19 4.20 -9.02 -1.80
C PHE A 19 4.43 -10.37 -2.50
N ALA A 20 4.85 -11.41 -1.75
CA ALA A 20 5.07 -12.74 -2.33
C ALA A 20 3.76 -13.38 -2.84
N ASP A 21 2.64 -13.07 -2.19
CA ASP A 21 1.31 -13.60 -2.50
C ASP A 21 0.42 -12.63 -3.30
N SER A 22 0.96 -11.51 -3.75
CA SER A 22 0.24 -10.59 -4.64
C SER A 22 0.53 -10.90 -6.10
N SER A 23 -0.43 -10.54 -6.95
CA SER A 23 -0.39 -10.92 -8.36
C SER A 23 -0.91 -9.78 -9.25
N PRO A 24 -0.38 -9.62 -10.47
CA PRO A 24 -0.75 -8.51 -11.34
C PRO A 24 -2.15 -8.68 -11.93
N TRP A 25 -2.83 -7.55 -12.13
CA TRP A 25 -4.09 -7.45 -12.84
C TRP A 25 -3.99 -6.40 -13.94
N VAL A 26 -4.31 -6.80 -15.16
CA VAL A 26 -4.21 -5.95 -16.34
C VAL A 26 -5.47 -6.11 -17.18
N MET A 27 -6.23 -5.03 -17.30
CA MET A 27 -7.37 -4.93 -18.20
C MET A 27 -7.05 -3.88 -19.28
N LEU A 28 -7.20 -4.28 -20.53
CA LEU A 28 -6.95 -3.46 -21.71
C LEU A 28 -8.22 -3.44 -22.54
N SER A 29 -8.64 -2.28 -23.03
CA SER A 29 -9.82 -2.18 -23.89
C SER A 29 -9.61 -1.19 -25.02
N THR A 30 -10.21 -1.48 -26.17
CA THR A 30 -10.32 -0.53 -27.29
C THR A 30 -11.37 0.56 -27.02
N SER A 31 -12.17 0.40 -25.96
CA SER A 31 -13.08 1.42 -25.44
C SER A 31 -12.41 2.28 -24.36
N THR A 32 -12.99 3.44 -24.04
CA THR A 32 -12.46 4.31 -22.99
C THR A 32 -12.80 3.75 -21.61
N ILE A 33 -11.79 3.43 -20.81
CA ILE A 33 -11.96 3.09 -19.39
C ILE A 33 -11.79 4.39 -18.59
N ARG A 34 -12.83 4.82 -17.89
CA ARG A 34 -12.76 5.99 -16.99
C ARG A 34 -12.05 5.59 -15.70
N GLN A 35 -10.72 5.51 -15.74
CA GLN A 35 -9.93 5.28 -14.55
C GLN A 35 -9.67 6.62 -13.82
N SER A 36 -9.88 6.65 -12.50
CA SER A 36 -9.43 7.77 -11.68
C SER A 36 -7.89 7.77 -11.66
N SER A 37 -7.29 8.96 -11.67
CA SER A 37 -5.83 9.19 -11.72
C SER A 37 -5.03 8.61 -10.54
N ASN A 38 -5.67 7.88 -9.62
CA ASN A 38 -5.03 7.07 -8.57
C ASN A 38 -5.12 5.58 -8.93
N ALA A 39 -4.29 5.15 -9.88
CA ALA A 39 -4.01 3.73 -10.06
C ALA A 39 -3.12 3.27 -8.88
N ASN A 40 -3.73 3.01 -7.72
CA ASN A 40 -3.01 2.46 -6.59
C ASN A 40 -2.27 1.20 -7.06
N GLN A 41 -0.95 1.16 -6.83
CA GLN A 41 -0.09 0.04 -7.21
C GLN A 41 -0.52 -1.26 -6.51
N ILE A 42 -1.16 -1.12 -5.35
CA ILE A 42 -1.66 -2.22 -4.52
C ILE A 42 -3.18 -2.05 -4.34
N GLN A 43 -3.95 -3.10 -4.61
CA GLN A 43 -5.40 -3.13 -4.36
C GLN A 43 -5.84 -4.50 -3.86
N THR A 44 -7.01 -4.58 -3.24
CA THR A 44 -7.59 -5.85 -2.83
C THR A 44 -8.30 -6.53 -4.00
N SER A 45 -8.38 -7.86 -3.97
CA SER A 45 -9.17 -8.64 -4.93
C SER A 45 -10.61 -8.14 -5.05
N SER A 46 -11.27 -7.76 -3.96
CA SER A 46 -12.63 -7.20 -3.99
C SER A 46 -12.74 -5.88 -4.74
N ASP A 47 -11.78 -4.97 -4.55
CA ASP A 47 -11.79 -3.66 -5.22
C ASP A 47 -11.57 -3.82 -6.73
N VAL A 48 -10.61 -4.66 -7.10
CA VAL A 48 -10.25 -4.92 -8.50
C VAL A 48 -11.38 -5.64 -9.23
N ILE A 49 -12.00 -6.65 -8.60
CA ILE A 49 -13.13 -7.37 -9.18
C ILE A 49 -14.35 -6.44 -9.31
N SER A 50 -14.67 -5.66 -8.27
CA SER A 50 -15.84 -4.77 -8.30
C SER A 50 -15.70 -3.68 -9.37
N PHE A 51 -14.53 -3.05 -9.46
CA PHE A 51 -14.24 -2.06 -10.52
C PHE A 51 -14.32 -2.69 -11.91
N SER A 52 -13.71 -3.86 -12.08
CA SER A 52 -13.73 -4.58 -13.36
C SER A 52 -15.15 -4.97 -13.76
N ARG A 53 -15.98 -5.47 -12.84
CA ARG A 53 -17.38 -5.80 -13.09
C ARG A 53 -18.19 -4.57 -13.51
N ASN A 54 -18.00 -3.43 -12.85
CA ASN A 54 -18.68 -2.18 -13.22
C ASN A 54 -18.38 -1.76 -14.67
N ILE A 55 -17.13 -1.91 -15.13
CA ILE A 55 -16.77 -1.65 -16.54
C ILE A 55 -17.43 -2.68 -17.48
N LEU A 56 -17.40 -3.96 -17.10
CA LEU A 56 -17.92 -5.05 -17.93
C LEU A 56 -19.45 -5.05 -18.00
N ASP A 57 -20.14 -4.51 -17.00
CA ASP A 57 -21.60 -4.30 -16.96
C ASP A 57 -22.09 -3.32 -18.06
N GLU A 58 -21.22 -2.41 -18.52
CA GLU A 58 -21.51 -1.54 -19.66
C GLU A 58 -21.43 -2.27 -21.01
N CYS A 59 -20.84 -3.47 -21.05
CA CYS A 59 -20.54 -4.25 -22.26
C CYS A 59 -19.92 -3.38 -23.38
N PRO A 60 -18.72 -2.82 -23.14
CA PRO A 60 -18.14 -1.79 -24.00
C PRO A 60 -17.56 -2.32 -25.33
N THR A 61 -17.26 -3.61 -25.41
CA THR A 61 -16.65 -4.26 -26.60
C THR A 61 -17.37 -5.56 -26.97
N ASP A 62 -17.11 -6.10 -28.16
CA ASP A 62 -17.78 -7.30 -28.66
C ASP A 62 -16.97 -8.59 -28.40
N ARG A 63 -15.64 -8.48 -28.26
CA ARG A 63 -14.75 -9.62 -27.99
C ARG A 63 -14.05 -9.47 -26.64
N TYR A 64 -13.97 -10.55 -25.88
CA TYR A 64 -13.30 -10.60 -24.59
C TYR A 64 -12.33 -11.77 -24.53
N LEU A 65 -11.09 -11.49 -24.13
CA LEU A 65 -10.08 -12.49 -23.84
C LEU A 65 -9.74 -12.44 -22.36
N ILE A 66 -9.97 -13.54 -21.65
CA ILE A 66 -9.67 -13.66 -20.23
C ILE A 66 -8.51 -14.63 -20.09
N VAL A 67 -7.38 -14.17 -19.58
CA VAL A 67 -6.14 -14.93 -19.46
C VAL A 67 -5.79 -15.07 -17.99
N THR A 68 -5.62 -16.31 -17.54
CA THR A 68 -5.09 -16.64 -16.21
C THR A 68 -3.68 -17.20 -16.35
N GLN A 69 -2.71 -16.55 -15.71
CA GLN A 69 -1.32 -17.03 -15.62
C GLN A 69 -0.93 -17.22 -14.15
N PRO A 70 -0.92 -18.46 -13.63
CA PRO A 70 -0.52 -18.71 -12.25
C PRO A 70 0.93 -18.33 -11.98
N GLY A 71 1.20 -17.66 -10.85
CA GLY A 71 2.55 -17.42 -10.33
C GLY A 71 3.40 -16.37 -11.03
N ILE A 72 2.83 -15.55 -11.93
CA ILE A 72 3.51 -14.39 -12.52
C ILE A 72 3.47 -13.18 -11.56
N ASN A 73 4.51 -12.37 -11.58
CA ASN A 73 4.63 -11.17 -10.76
C ASN A 73 4.63 -9.92 -11.65
N ALA A 74 4.28 -8.75 -11.10
CA ALA A 74 4.32 -7.49 -11.86
C ALA A 74 5.70 -7.18 -12.45
N ALA A 75 6.77 -7.64 -11.79
CA ALA A 75 8.14 -7.47 -12.26
C ALA A 75 8.40 -8.13 -13.62
N ASP A 76 7.72 -9.25 -13.92
CA ASP A 76 7.91 -10.00 -15.17
C ASP A 76 7.24 -9.31 -16.37
N LEU A 77 6.33 -8.36 -16.13
CA LEU A 77 5.56 -7.63 -17.15
C LEU A 77 6.04 -6.18 -17.35
N ARG A 78 7.18 -5.80 -16.78
CA ARG A 78 7.71 -4.43 -16.88
C ARG A 78 8.22 -4.17 -18.30
N GLN A 79 7.83 -3.04 -18.87
CA GLN A 79 8.03 -2.65 -20.28
C GLN A 79 9.49 -2.74 -20.80
N GLY A 80 10.50 -2.64 -19.93
CA GLY A 80 11.92 -2.76 -20.32
C GLY A 80 12.52 -4.18 -20.26
N ASN A 81 11.89 -5.10 -19.54
CA ASN A 81 12.37 -6.48 -19.35
C ASN A 81 11.18 -7.44 -19.26
N CYS A 82 10.26 -7.35 -20.22
CA CYS A 82 9.06 -8.15 -20.22
C CYS A 82 9.38 -9.59 -20.64
N LEU A 83 9.04 -10.56 -19.79
CA LEU A 83 9.24 -11.98 -20.04
C LEU A 83 8.13 -12.60 -20.92
N MET A 84 7.10 -11.82 -21.25
CA MET A 84 5.98 -12.19 -22.14
C MET A 84 5.88 -11.19 -23.31
N PRO A 85 6.79 -11.25 -24.30
CA PRO A 85 6.87 -10.27 -25.38
C PRO A 85 5.58 -10.14 -26.22
N HIS A 86 4.86 -11.22 -26.51
CA HIS A 86 3.60 -11.16 -27.27
C HIS A 86 2.51 -10.42 -26.49
N PHE A 87 2.36 -10.74 -25.20
CA PHE A 87 1.45 -10.01 -24.34
C PHE A 87 1.82 -8.52 -24.20
N CYS A 88 3.09 -8.21 -23.95
CA CYS A 88 3.55 -6.83 -23.82
C CYS A 88 3.36 -6.02 -25.11
N LYS A 89 3.58 -6.62 -26.28
CA LYS A 89 3.23 -6.01 -27.58
C LYS A 89 1.73 -5.74 -27.70
N ALA A 90 0.88 -6.63 -27.18
CA ALA A 90 -0.56 -6.41 -27.15
C ALA A 90 -0.92 -5.22 -26.23
N VAL A 91 -0.27 -5.06 -25.07
CA VAL A 91 -0.44 -3.92 -24.16
C VAL A 91 -0.09 -2.58 -24.82
N GLU A 92 0.92 -2.57 -25.70
CA GLU A 92 1.39 -1.39 -26.42
C GLU A 92 0.57 -1.06 -27.68
N ASN A 93 -0.43 -1.87 -28.02
CA ASN A 93 -1.22 -1.66 -29.24
C ASN A 93 -1.90 -0.28 -29.23
N PRO A 94 -1.70 0.57 -30.26
CA PRO A 94 -2.23 1.93 -30.30
C PRO A 94 -3.76 2.00 -30.37
N ARG A 95 -4.44 0.89 -30.68
CA ARG A 95 -5.91 0.81 -30.67
C ARG A 95 -6.49 0.76 -29.26
N ILE A 96 -5.68 0.48 -28.24
CA ILE A 96 -6.13 0.44 -26.85
C ILE A 96 -6.35 1.87 -26.36
N LYS A 97 -7.60 2.21 -26.05
CA LYS A 97 -8.01 3.52 -25.54
C LYS A 97 -8.15 3.56 -24.02
N GLY A 98 -8.35 2.41 -23.40
CA GLY A 98 -8.50 2.26 -21.96
C GLY A 98 -7.53 1.20 -21.42
N LYS A 99 -6.83 1.53 -20.35
CA LYS A 99 -5.97 0.60 -19.61
C LYS A 99 -6.32 0.71 -18.13
N TYR A 100 -6.46 -0.41 -17.45
CA TYR A 100 -6.58 -0.52 -16.01
C TYR A 100 -5.59 -1.58 -15.52
N THR A 101 -4.51 -1.13 -14.88
CA THR A 101 -3.42 -1.99 -14.42
C THR A 101 -3.18 -1.81 -12.94
N VAL A 102 -3.12 -2.93 -12.21
CA VAL A 102 -2.74 -2.99 -10.80
C VAL A 102 -1.57 -3.96 -10.69
N ALA A 103 -0.45 -3.51 -10.13
CA ALA A 103 0.75 -4.33 -10.03
C ALA A 103 0.56 -5.45 -9.00
N GLU A 104 0.01 -5.12 -7.83
CA GLU A 104 -0.10 -6.04 -6.71
C GLU A 104 -1.55 -6.15 -6.25
N VAL A 105 -2.23 -7.22 -6.65
CA VAL A 105 -3.56 -7.56 -6.14
C VAL A 105 -3.43 -8.55 -5.00
N VAL A 106 -3.98 -8.19 -3.84
CA VAL A 106 -3.97 -9.02 -2.64
C VAL A 106 -5.27 -9.82 -2.53
N GLY A 107 -5.15 -11.14 -2.42
CA GLY A 107 -6.25 -12.08 -2.26
C GLY A 107 -6.59 -12.86 -3.51
N ASP A 108 -7.57 -13.77 -3.37
CA ASP A 108 -7.96 -14.72 -4.41
C ASP A 108 -8.94 -14.09 -5.42
N VAL A 109 -8.49 -14.00 -6.67
CA VAL A 109 -9.28 -13.46 -7.78
C VAL A 109 -10.02 -14.53 -8.60
N THR A 110 -9.78 -15.83 -8.35
CA THR A 110 -10.34 -16.92 -9.17
C THR A 110 -11.85 -17.08 -9.01
N LYS A 111 -12.39 -16.73 -7.84
CA LYS A 111 -13.82 -16.82 -7.51
C LYS A 111 -14.69 -15.79 -8.25
N ALA A 112 -14.10 -14.95 -9.09
CA ALA A 112 -14.80 -13.86 -9.75
C ALA A 112 -15.69 -14.30 -10.93
N SER A 113 -15.47 -15.49 -11.51
CA SER A 113 -16.20 -16.04 -12.68
C SER A 113 -16.52 -14.98 -13.74
N LEU A 114 -15.48 -14.28 -14.20
CA LEU A 114 -15.62 -13.09 -15.03
C LEU A 114 -16.15 -13.40 -16.43
N ASP A 115 -15.88 -14.60 -16.92
CA ASP A 115 -16.38 -15.09 -18.20
C ASP A 115 -17.92 -15.22 -18.21
N GLU A 116 -18.49 -15.79 -17.14
CA GLU A 116 -19.94 -15.86 -16.95
C GLU A 116 -20.54 -14.46 -16.75
N HIS A 117 -19.86 -13.63 -15.95
CA HIS A 117 -20.30 -12.27 -15.68
C HIS A 117 -20.40 -11.43 -16.97
N VAL A 118 -19.39 -11.49 -17.84
CA VAL A 118 -19.40 -10.77 -19.13
C VAL A 118 -20.55 -11.24 -20.03
N LYS A 119 -20.76 -12.56 -20.16
CA LYS A 119 -21.86 -13.11 -20.96
C LYS A 119 -23.21 -12.60 -20.46
N LEU A 120 -23.42 -12.62 -19.15
CA LEU A 120 -24.66 -12.14 -18.53
C LEU A 120 -24.86 -10.63 -18.69
N ALA A 121 -23.81 -9.83 -18.45
CA ALA A 121 -23.85 -8.37 -18.59
C ALA A 121 -24.18 -7.95 -20.02
N CYS A 122 -23.50 -8.53 -21.01
CA CYS A 122 -23.74 -8.22 -22.42
C CYS A 122 -25.12 -8.67 -22.89
N ASN A 123 -25.59 -9.85 -22.46
CA ASN A 123 -26.93 -10.33 -22.79
C ASN A 123 -28.03 -9.39 -22.25
N LYS A 124 -27.86 -8.83 -21.04
CA LYS A 124 -28.79 -7.82 -20.49
C LYS A 124 -28.86 -6.54 -21.34
N LYS A 125 -27.79 -6.22 -22.08
CA LYS A 125 -27.72 -5.11 -23.03
C LYS A 125 -28.18 -5.48 -24.45
N GLY A 126 -28.65 -6.71 -24.66
CA GLY A 126 -29.06 -7.22 -25.97
C GLY A 126 -27.89 -7.48 -26.93
N LYS A 127 -26.66 -7.63 -26.41
CA LYS A 127 -25.46 -7.92 -27.21
C LYS A 127 -24.94 -9.32 -26.91
N THR A 128 -24.56 -10.06 -27.94
CA THR A 128 -23.87 -11.35 -27.80
C THR A 128 -22.36 -11.13 -27.90
N ALA A 129 -21.67 -11.13 -26.77
CA ALA A 129 -20.23 -10.99 -26.71
C ALA A 129 -19.51 -12.33 -26.91
N ALA A 130 -18.43 -12.34 -27.71
CA ALA A 130 -17.56 -13.49 -27.87
C ALA A 130 -16.52 -13.50 -26.75
N VAL A 131 -16.65 -14.43 -25.81
CA VAL A 131 -15.75 -14.57 -24.66
C VAL A 131 -14.88 -15.81 -24.82
N SER A 132 -13.56 -15.63 -24.74
CA SER A 132 -12.56 -16.71 -24.76
C SER A 132 -11.75 -16.68 -23.46
N SER A 133 -11.67 -17.81 -22.77
CA SER A 133 -10.93 -17.96 -21.52
C SER A 133 -9.72 -18.88 -21.73
N VAL A 134 -8.56 -18.45 -21.25
CA VAL A 134 -7.27 -19.12 -21.40
C VAL A 134 -6.65 -19.33 -20.03
N HIS A 135 -6.36 -20.58 -19.70
CA HIS A 135 -5.61 -20.93 -18.49
C HIS A 135 -4.23 -21.41 -18.91
N LEU A 136 -3.21 -20.63 -18.56
CA LEU A 136 -1.82 -20.95 -18.86
C LEU A 136 -1.22 -21.83 -17.77
N GLY A 137 -0.16 -22.56 -18.10
CA GLY A 137 0.51 -23.47 -17.17
C GLY A 137 1.16 -22.73 -16.00
N PRO A 138 1.24 -23.34 -14.80
CA PRO A 138 1.92 -22.76 -13.66
C PRO A 138 3.42 -22.64 -13.92
N LEU A 139 4.07 -21.70 -13.22
CA LEU A 139 5.48 -21.40 -13.39
C LEU A 139 6.33 -22.12 -12.35
N SER A 140 7.33 -22.88 -12.80
CA SER A 140 8.34 -23.48 -11.92
C SER A 140 9.37 -22.43 -11.51
N SER A 141 9.84 -22.50 -10.26
CA SER A 141 10.91 -21.61 -9.79
C SER A 141 12.23 -21.83 -10.53
N ALA A 142 12.49 -23.04 -11.05
CA ALA A 142 13.75 -23.38 -11.73
C ALA A 142 13.76 -22.97 -13.21
N THR A 143 12.62 -23.11 -13.91
CA THR A 143 12.49 -22.89 -15.36
C THR A 143 11.58 -21.71 -15.70
N ARG A 144 11.36 -20.79 -14.74
CA ARG A 144 10.40 -19.68 -14.83
C ARG A 144 10.41 -18.94 -16.17
N SER A 145 11.59 -18.54 -16.65
CA SER A 145 11.72 -17.75 -17.89
C SER A 145 11.32 -18.56 -19.12
N GLN A 146 11.65 -19.85 -19.14
CA GLN A 146 11.27 -20.77 -20.21
C GLN A 146 9.77 -21.07 -20.18
N ASP A 147 9.20 -21.29 -19.00
CA ASP A 147 7.77 -21.53 -18.81
C ASP A 147 6.96 -20.32 -19.27
N LEU A 148 7.38 -19.11 -18.89
CA LEU A 148 6.76 -17.85 -19.34
C LEU A 148 6.85 -17.67 -20.85
N ALA A 149 8.01 -17.94 -21.46
CA ALA A 149 8.17 -17.83 -22.91
C ALA A 149 7.29 -18.84 -23.67
N SER A 150 7.16 -20.07 -23.17
CA SER A 150 6.29 -21.10 -23.75
C SER A 150 4.80 -20.74 -23.62
N ASN A 151 4.40 -20.22 -22.45
CA ASN A 151 3.04 -19.76 -22.21
C ASN A 151 2.70 -18.54 -23.08
N ASP A 152 3.62 -17.60 -23.25
CA ASP A 152 3.46 -16.42 -24.11
C ASP A 152 3.35 -16.79 -25.59
N ALA A 153 4.16 -17.74 -26.06
CA ALA A 153 4.06 -18.28 -27.42
C ALA A 153 2.70 -18.96 -27.66
N SER A 154 2.19 -19.69 -26.67
CA SER A 154 0.87 -20.33 -26.73
C SER A 154 -0.26 -19.29 -26.75
N LEU A 155 -0.11 -18.20 -25.99
CA LEU A 155 -1.05 -17.09 -25.90
C LEU A 155 -1.09 -16.24 -27.19
N ALA A 156 0.01 -16.17 -27.93
CA ALA A 156 0.15 -15.33 -29.14
C ALA A 156 -0.99 -15.52 -30.15
N SER A 157 -1.33 -16.78 -30.46
CA SER A 157 -2.41 -17.10 -31.41
C SER A 157 -3.78 -16.56 -30.99
N GLN A 158 -4.06 -16.55 -29.69
CA GLN A 158 -5.32 -16.04 -29.15
C GLN A 158 -5.34 -14.52 -29.10
N LEU A 159 -4.21 -13.89 -28.79
CA LEU A 159 -4.04 -12.44 -28.89
C LEU A 159 -4.28 -11.98 -30.33
N ASP A 160 -3.69 -12.65 -31.32
CA ASP A 160 -3.89 -12.33 -32.73
C ASP A 160 -5.37 -12.50 -33.14
N ALA A 161 -6.02 -13.60 -32.73
CA ALA A 161 -7.42 -13.85 -33.04
C ALA A 161 -8.40 -12.84 -32.42
N VAL A 162 -8.08 -12.31 -31.23
CA VAL A 162 -8.92 -11.32 -30.55
C VAL A 162 -8.65 -9.92 -31.09
N THR A 163 -7.39 -9.59 -31.33
CA THR A 163 -6.97 -8.29 -31.86
C THR A 163 -7.24 -8.14 -33.36
N ALA A 164 -7.59 -9.21 -34.07
CA ALA A 164 -8.11 -9.12 -35.45
C ALA A 164 -9.44 -8.35 -35.53
N GLY A 165 -10.22 -8.30 -34.44
CA GLY A 165 -11.43 -7.48 -34.36
C GLY A 165 -11.15 -6.01 -34.04
N ASP A 166 -12.12 -5.15 -34.35
CA ASP A 166 -12.03 -3.70 -34.07
C ASP A 166 -12.38 -3.34 -32.62
N SER A 167 -13.21 -4.16 -31.95
CA SER A 167 -13.65 -3.96 -30.58
C SER A 167 -13.27 -5.16 -29.69
N TYR A 168 -12.36 -4.94 -28.75
CA TYR A 168 -11.94 -6.02 -27.85
C TYR A 168 -11.49 -5.51 -26.48
N THR A 169 -11.67 -6.38 -25.49
CA THR A 169 -11.15 -6.21 -24.13
C THR A 169 -10.33 -7.44 -23.75
N ILE A 170 -9.11 -7.23 -23.31
CA ILE A 170 -8.21 -8.28 -22.82
C ILE A 170 -8.09 -8.09 -21.31
N LEU A 171 -8.45 -9.13 -20.57
CA LEU A 171 -8.24 -9.22 -19.14
C LEU A 171 -7.16 -10.27 -18.88
N PHE A 172 -6.10 -9.87 -18.21
CA PHE A 172 -5.01 -10.72 -17.79
C PHE A 172 -4.89 -10.61 -16.27
N TYR A 173 -4.95 -11.74 -15.59
CA TYR A 173 -4.72 -11.82 -14.17
C TYR A 173 -3.98 -13.08 -13.80
N ALA A 174 -3.48 -13.10 -12.58
CA ALA A 174 -2.69 -14.17 -12.04
C ALA A 174 -3.31 -14.68 -10.75
N THR A 175 -2.90 -15.88 -10.37
CA THR A 175 -3.22 -16.46 -9.07
C THR A 175 -1.92 -16.54 -8.26
N PRO A 176 -1.98 -16.34 -6.94
CA PRO A 176 -0.83 -16.55 -6.07
C PRO A 176 -0.24 -17.95 -6.27
N ARG A 177 1.07 -18.10 -6.00
CA ARG A 177 1.71 -19.41 -6.07
C ARG A 177 1.23 -20.28 -4.92
N GLU A 178 1.04 -21.57 -5.19
CA GLU A 178 0.92 -22.58 -4.16
C GLU A 178 2.30 -23.20 -3.91
N PRO A 179 2.73 -23.39 -2.64
CA PRO A 179 2.05 -22.97 -1.42
C PRO A 179 2.09 -21.44 -1.24
N LEU A 180 1.02 -20.88 -0.66
CA LEU A 180 1.01 -19.49 -0.23
C LEU A 180 2.17 -19.25 0.73
N TYR A 181 2.80 -18.07 0.64
CA TYR A 181 3.88 -17.71 1.53
C TYR A 181 3.34 -17.58 2.97
N GLU A 182 3.54 -18.64 3.76
CA GLU A 182 3.49 -18.50 5.19
C GLU A 182 4.78 -17.83 5.65
N SER A 183 4.63 -16.60 6.18
CA SER A 183 5.72 -15.94 6.85
C SER A 183 6.08 -16.73 8.11
N HIS A 184 6.95 -17.72 7.97
CA HIS A 184 7.76 -18.21 9.08
C HIS A 184 8.78 -17.11 9.38
N PHE A 185 8.31 -16.03 9.99
CA PHE A 185 9.21 -15.19 10.76
C PHE A 185 9.85 -16.17 11.74
N ILE A 186 11.16 -16.36 11.61
CA ILE A 186 11.93 -16.93 12.72
C ILE A 186 11.56 -16.02 13.88
N GLU A 187 10.73 -16.53 14.81
CA GLU A 187 10.42 -15.90 16.09
C GLU A 187 11.71 -15.20 16.48
N PRO A 188 11.75 -13.86 16.55
CA PRO A 188 13.02 -13.13 16.61
C PRO A 188 13.81 -13.83 17.68
N VAL A 189 14.82 -14.60 17.27
CA VAL A 189 15.61 -15.37 18.21
C VAL A 189 16.00 -14.28 19.17
N HIS A 190 15.58 -14.39 20.44
CA HIS A 190 16.07 -13.52 21.47
C HIS A 190 17.57 -13.80 21.47
N MET A 191 18.26 -13.08 20.58
CA MET A 191 19.69 -12.95 20.49
C MET A 191 19.98 -12.01 21.63
N ASP A 192 19.73 -12.51 22.85
CA ASP A 192 20.51 -12.16 24.00
C ASP A 192 21.92 -12.52 23.54
N MET A 193 22.59 -11.54 22.94
CA MET A 193 24.01 -11.59 22.67
C MET A 193 24.62 -11.84 24.04
N LYS A 194 24.85 -13.11 24.35
CA LYS A 194 25.69 -13.53 25.45
C LYS A 194 27.05 -12.99 25.09
N ARG A 195 27.32 -11.75 25.52
CA ARG A 195 28.64 -11.15 25.51
C ARG A 195 29.52 -12.19 26.16
N ASP A 196 30.37 -12.79 25.34
CA ASP A 196 31.46 -13.61 25.83
C ASP A 196 32.33 -12.69 26.69
N MET A 197 32.09 -12.70 28.00
CA MET A 197 33.01 -12.14 28.99
C MET A 197 34.08 -13.18 29.33
N GLY A 198 34.54 -13.95 28.34
CA GLY A 198 35.80 -14.66 28.41
C GLY A 198 36.92 -13.66 28.70
N SER A 199 37.54 -13.83 29.86
CA SER A 199 38.76 -13.15 30.31
C SER A 199 38.59 -11.68 30.77
N ALA A 200 37.81 -11.46 31.83
CA ALA A 200 38.19 -10.46 32.84
C ALA A 200 38.63 -11.21 34.10
N THR A 201 39.94 -11.27 34.30
CA THR A 201 40.65 -11.75 35.48
C THR A 201 39.86 -11.52 36.77
N LEU A 202 39.67 -12.60 37.55
CA LEU A 202 39.29 -12.55 38.96
C LEU A 202 40.29 -11.66 39.71
N ARG A 203 39.98 -10.38 39.84
CA ARG A 203 40.71 -9.47 40.73
C ARG A 203 39.98 -9.45 42.07
N ARG A 204 40.56 -10.26 42.97
CA ARG A 204 40.66 -10.09 44.42
C ARG A 204 39.57 -9.23 45.06
N GLN A 205 38.73 -9.96 45.80
CA GLN A 205 37.82 -9.47 46.82
C GLN A 205 38.54 -8.47 47.74
N ASP A 206 38.14 -7.21 47.68
CA ASP A 206 38.33 -6.24 48.76
C ASP A 206 36.96 -5.62 49.06
N ASN A 207 36.68 -5.57 50.37
CA ASN A 207 35.52 -4.94 50.97
C ASN A 207 35.30 -3.54 50.41
N GLU A 208 34.08 -3.25 49.93
CA GLU A 208 33.32 -2.06 50.29
C GLU A 208 31.97 -2.03 49.56
N THR A 209 30.93 -1.75 50.34
CA THR A 209 29.55 -1.34 50.01
C THR A 209 28.96 -1.80 48.67
N GLU A 210 27.85 -2.53 48.77
CA GLU A 210 26.97 -3.05 47.71
C GLU A 210 26.47 -1.95 46.73
N PHE A 211 27.36 -1.37 45.92
CA PHE A 211 26.98 -0.50 44.82
C PHE A 211 26.55 -1.39 43.66
N ASN A 212 25.23 -1.53 43.54
CA ASN A 212 24.52 -2.22 42.47
C ASN A 212 25.17 -1.96 41.10
N LYS A 213 25.88 -2.96 40.56
CA LYS A 213 26.66 -2.93 39.29
C LYS A 213 25.78 -3.28 38.07
N LEU A 214 24.53 -2.84 38.08
CA LEU A 214 23.64 -2.95 36.93
C LEU A 214 24.11 -1.96 35.83
N PRO A 215 24.04 -2.32 34.54
CA PRO A 215 24.45 -1.46 33.42
C PRO A 215 23.77 -0.08 33.50
N LEU A 216 24.48 0.97 33.08
CA LEU A 216 24.05 2.38 33.18
C LEU A 216 22.63 2.65 32.64
N PHE A 217 22.16 1.86 31.68
CA PHE A 217 20.85 1.98 31.06
C PHE A 217 19.71 1.31 31.82
N GLU A 218 20.00 0.39 32.76
CA GLU A 218 18.99 -0.09 33.73
C GLU A 218 18.83 0.89 34.90
N LYS A 219 19.84 1.72 35.16
CA LYS A 219 19.84 2.69 36.26
C LYS A 219 19.09 3.99 35.94
N TYR A 220 18.91 4.31 34.65
CA TYR A 220 18.27 5.55 34.21
C TYR A 220 16.82 5.31 33.75
N GLN A 221 15.88 5.51 34.67
CA GLN A 221 14.48 5.66 34.35
C GLN A 221 14.21 7.12 33.91
N PHE A 222 14.36 7.42 32.61
CA PHE A 222 14.18 8.77 32.06
C PHE A 222 12.81 9.40 32.38
N PHE A 223 11.77 8.56 32.52
CA PHE A 223 10.45 8.95 32.98
C PHE A 223 10.07 8.08 34.16
N THR A 224 10.37 8.53 35.38
CA THR A 224 9.81 7.88 36.56
C THR A 224 8.28 7.99 36.50
N PRO A 225 7.53 7.02 37.04
CA PRO A 225 6.08 7.01 36.90
C PRO A 225 5.46 8.29 37.49
N GLY A 226 6.10 8.84 38.53
CA GLY A 226 5.74 10.13 39.11
C GLY A 226 5.98 11.34 38.19
N ILE A 227 7.12 11.41 37.50
CA ILE A 227 7.38 12.50 36.53
C ILE A 227 6.36 12.43 35.38
N PHE A 228 6.07 11.24 34.87
CA PHE A 228 5.10 11.07 33.80
C PHE A 228 3.69 11.51 34.22
N MET A 229 3.21 11.05 35.38
CA MET A 229 1.92 11.50 35.92
C MET A 229 1.91 13.00 36.21
N GLY A 230 3.01 13.56 36.71
CA GLY A 230 3.16 15.00 36.94
C GLY A 230 3.05 15.83 35.67
N ILE A 231 3.70 15.40 34.58
CA ILE A 231 3.62 16.08 33.28
C ILE A 231 2.18 16.04 32.75
N VAL A 232 1.49 14.90 32.86
CA VAL A 232 0.09 14.77 32.40
C VAL A 232 -0.82 15.74 33.16
N VAL A 233 -0.69 15.81 34.49
CA VAL A 233 -1.48 16.74 35.31
C VAL A 233 -1.12 18.20 35.01
N ALA A 234 0.16 18.51 34.83
CA ALA A 234 0.62 19.86 34.50
C ALA A 234 0.02 20.34 33.17
N VAL A 235 -0.05 19.49 32.15
CA VAL A 235 -0.69 19.83 30.87
C VAL A 235 -2.17 20.17 31.05
N VAL A 236 -2.90 19.40 31.87
CA VAL A 236 -4.32 19.67 32.15
C VAL A 236 -4.49 21.02 32.88
N LEU A 237 -3.69 21.27 33.91
CA LEU A 237 -3.77 22.54 34.66
C LEU A 237 -3.39 23.75 33.80
N LEU A 238 -2.35 23.65 32.98
CA LEU A 238 -1.93 24.71 32.06
C LEU A 238 -2.99 24.98 30.97
N SER A 239 -3.75 23.96 30.55
CA SER A 239 -4.84 24.16 29.59
C SER A 239 -5.99 25.00 30.18
N ILE A 240 -6.36 24.74 31.44
CA ILE A 240 -7.40 25.48 32.17
C ILE A 240 -6.91 26.92 32.46
N LEU A 241 -5.66 27.05 32.93
CA LEU A 241 -5.04 28.36 33.15
C LEU A 241 -4.98 29.18 31.86
N GLY A 242 -4.61 28.56 30.74
CA GLY A 242 -4.55 29.21 29.44
C GLY A 242 -5.90 29.74 28.97
N ALA A 243 -6.99 28.99 29.19
CA ALA A 243 -8.34 29.46 28.94
C ALA A 243 -8.71 30.65 29.85
N GLY A 244 -8.33 30.61 31.13
CA GLY A 244 -8.54 31.71 32.08
C GLY A 244 -7.82 33.00 31.69
N ILE A 245 -6.54 32.91 31.29
CA ILE A 245 -5.76 34.07 30.82
C ILE A 245 -6.37 34.67 29.56
N ARG A 246 -6.83 33.85 28.61
CA ARG A 246 -7.52 34.34 27.41
C ARG A 246 -8.82 35.06 27.75
N GLY A 247 -9.58 34.58 28.73
CA GLY A 247 -10.77 35.26 29.23
C GLY A 247 -10.45 36.63 29.85
N LEU A 248 -9.42 36.70 30.68
CA LEU A 248 -8.97 37.96 31.30
C LEU A 248 -8.42 38.95 30.27
N ALA A 249 -7.67 38.47 29.28
CA ALA A 249 -7.13 39.30 28.21
C ALA A 249 -8.22 39.87 27.29
N SER A 250 -9.41 39.26 27.26
CA SER A 250 -10.55 39.72 26.47
C SER A 250 -11.37 40.84 27.15
N LEU A 251 -11.03 41.22 28.39
CA LEU A 251 -11.75 42.29 29.08
C LEU A 251 -11.26 43.65 28.56
N GLU A 252 -12.03 44.21 27.64
CA GLU A 252 -11.88 45.59 27.21
C GLU A 252 -12.69 46.52 28.13
N VAL A 253 -12.06 47.57 28.63
CA VAL A 253 -12.75 48.62 29.40
C VAL A 253 -13.34 49.62 28.41
N SER A 254 -14.66 49.83 28.45
CA SER A 254 -15.31 50.84 27.63
C SER A 254 -15.04 52.24 28.20
N TYR A 255 -13.97 52.87 27.74
CA TYR A 255 -13.61 54.23 28.12
C TYR A 255 -14.65 55.29 27.69
N GLY A 256 -15.49 54.98 26.70
CA GLY A 256 -16.57 55.87 26.24
C GLY A 256 -17.70 56.09 27.26
N ALA A 257 -17.81 55.27 28.31
CA ALA A 257 -18.76 55.50 29.40
C ALA A 257 -18.21 56.44 30.49
N PHE A 258 -16.89 56.69 30.49
CA PHE A 258 -16.22 57.58 31.43
C PHE A 258 -15.88 58.94 30.81
N ASP A 259 -15.88 59.04 29.48
CA ASP A 259 -15.82 60.33 28.81
C ASP A 259 -17.18 61.05 28.94
N LYS A 260 -17.17 62.14 29.70
CA LYS A 260 -18.27 63.09 29.70
C LYS A 260 -18.33 63.73 28.32
N GLU A 261 -19.37 63.40 27.55
CA GLU A 261 -19.73 64.05 26.29
C GLU A 261 -19.78 65.58 26.46
N MET A 262 -18.65 66.26 26.24
CA MET A 262 -18.54 67.73 26.19
C MET A 262 -18.59 68.23 24.74
N GLY A 263 -19.20 67.44 23.84
CA GLY A 263 -19.50 67.86 22.48
C GLY A 263 -20.73 68.79 22.44
N PRO A 264 -20.81 69.71 21.46
CA PRO A 264 -21.88 70.71 21.35
C PRO A 264 -23.31 70.13 21.21
N ALA A 265 -23.45 68.81 21.09
CA ALA A 265 -24.74 68.11 21.12
C ALA A 265 -25.33 67.93 22.55
N ALA A 266 -24.52 68.03 23.60
CA ALA A 266 -24.99 67.81 24.99
C ALA A 266 -25.77 69.00 25.59
N GLN A 267 -25.64 70.22 25.04
CA GLN A 267 -26.38 71.40 25.52
C GLN A 267 -27.82 71.49 25.01
N LYS A 268 -28.22 70.71 23.98
CA LYS A 268 -29.57 70.79 23.40
C LYS A 268 -30.67 70.06 24.19
N LYS A 269 -30.36 69.47 25.35
CA LYS A 269 -31.34 68.71 26.15
C LYS A 269 -31.76 69.36 27.47
N GLN A 270 -31.37 70.61 27.75
CA GLN A 270 -31.76 71.30 28.99
C GLN A 270 -32.44 72.67 28.82
N GLN A 271 -32.97 72.98 27.64
CA GLN A 271 -33.93 74.08 27.46
C GLN A 271 -35.15 73.62 26.68
#